data_AF-A0A1H0CI10-F1
#
_entry.id   AF-A0A1H0CI10-F1
#
_cell.length_a   1.000
_cell.length_b   1.000
_cell.length_c   1.000
_cell.angle_alpha   90.00
_cell.angle_beta   90.00
_cell.angle_gamma   90.00
#
_symmetry.space_group_name_H-M   'P 1'
#
loop_
_entity.id
_entity.type
_entity.pdbx_description
1 polymer ?
#
loop_
_entity_poly.entity_id
_entity_poly.type
_entity_poly.pdbx_seq_one_letter_code
_entity_poly.pdbx_strand_id
1 'polypeptide(L)'
;MLKKVKNLFIIYYVGVRICFSEIALSILKWLKKIELTQLQKRLNIEYTLLGKEISELNTLNNPIITLHLEQIKFLKKEIEFLKKEHEAHISHLLTARKTKISYFIDSNSK
;
A
#
# COMPACT_ATOMS: atom_id res chain seq x y z
N MET A 1 25.31 19.82 34.17
CA MET A 1 23.96 20.27 33.77
C MET A 1 23.75 20.28 32.25
N LEU A 2 24.65 20.88 31.46
CA LEU A 2 24.59 20.94 29.99
C LEU A 2 24.41 19.59 29.26
N LYS A 3 25.02 18.52 29.76
CA LYS A 3 24.93 17.16 29.18
C LYS A 3 23.50 16.57 29.29
N LYS A 4 22.80 16.82 30.40
CA LYS A 4 21.41 16.36 30.61
C LYS A 4 20.43 17.10 29.71
N VAL A 5 20.64 18.41 29.53
CA VAL A 5 19.82 19.24 28.63
C VAL A 5 19.99 18.78 27.18
N LYS A 6 21.24 18.56 26.72
CA LYS A 6 21.51 18.02 25.37
C LYS A 6 20.86 16.65 25.13
N ASN A 7 20.94 15.73 26.11
CA ASN A 7 20.28 14.43 26.00
C ASN A 7 18.75 14.55 25.90
N LEU A 8 18.13 15.48 26.64
CA LEU A 8 16.69 15.71 26.58
C LEU A 8 16.24 16.19 25.19
N PHE A 9 17.00 17.12 24.58
CA PHE A 9 16.74 17.58 23.21
C PHE A 9 16.90 16.48 22.17
N ILE A 10 17.90 15.60 22.32
CA ILE A 10 18.10 14.45 21.42
C ILE A 10 16.90 13.49 21.52
N ILE A 11 16.46 13.14 22.74
CA ILE A 11 15.32 12.25 22.95
C ILE A 11 14.04 12.85 22.35
N TYR A 12 13.80 14.14 22.59
CA TYR A 12 12.66 14.85 22.03
C TYR A 12 12.69 14.82 20.49
N TYR A 13 13.80 15.19 19.88
CA TYR A 13 13.95 15.22 18.43
C TYR A 13 13.76 13.83 17.80
N VAL A 14 14.34 12.79 18.42
CA VAL A 14 14.17 11.40 17.97
C VAL A 14 12.71 10.96 18.10
N GLY A 15 12.04 11.25 19.22
CA GLY A 15 10.64 10.93 19.43
C GLY A 15 9.72 11.59 18.40
N VAL A 16 9.91 12.89 18.15
CA VAL A 16 9.16 13.65 17.13
C VAL A 16 9.38 13.04 15.74
N ARG A 17 10.62 12.71 15.38
CA ARG A 17 10.94 12.09 14.08
C ARG A 17 10.30 10.71 13.91
N ILE A 18 10.23 9.92 14.98
CA ILE A 18 9.53 8.62 14.98
C ILE A 18 8.03 8.84 14.75
N CYS A 19 7.39 9.76 15.50
CA CYS A 19 5.98 10.07 15.34
C CYS A 19 5.62 10.52 13.91
N PHE A 20 6.41 11.42 13.30
CA PHE A 20 6.19 11.81 11.91
C PHE A 20 6.31 10.64 10.93
N SER A 21 7.23 9.71 11.18
CA SER A 21 7.37 8.51 10.36
C SER A 21 6.16 7.57 10.48
N GLU A 22 5.54 7.47 11.65
CA GLU A 22 4.31 6.68 11.86
C GLU A 22 3.10 7.31 11.17
N ILE A 23 2.98 8.64 11.23
CA ILE A 23 1.91 9.37 10.55
C ILE A 23 2.04 9.20 9.04
N ALA A 24 3.24 9.39 8.48
CA ALA A 24 3.47 9.20 7.05
C ALA A 24 3.13 7.76 6.59
N LEU A 25 3.51 6.77 7.39
CA LEU A 25 3.22 5.36 7.11
C LEU A 25 1.72 5.05 7.20
N SER A 26 1.00 5.68 8.14
CA SER A 26 -0.45 5.56 8.26
C SER A 26 -1.19 6.18 7.07
N ILE A 27 -0.75 7.36 6.62
CA ILE A 27 -1.31 8.03 5.43
C ILE A 27 -1.08 7.17 4.19
N LEU A 28 0.14 6.64 3.99
CA LEU A 28 0.45 5.75 2.87
C LEU A 28 -0.44 4.49 2.85
N LYS A 29 -0.65 3.85 4.00
CA LYS A 29 -1.57 2.71 4.13
C LYS A 29 -3.00 3.09 3.73
N TRP A 30 -3.45 4.27 4.16
CA TRP A 30 -4.79 4.74 3.86
C TRP A 30 -4.99 5.05 2.36
N LEU A 31 -4.05 5.79 1.75
CA LEU A 31 -4.08 6.08 0.31
C LEU A 31 -4.07 4.81 -0.53
N LYS A 32 -3.20 3.84 -0.22
CA LYS A 32 -3.17 2.54 -0.93
C LYS A 32 -4.47 1.75 -0.75
N LYS A 33 -5.09 1.80 0.44
CA LYS A 33 -6.40 1.17 0.67
C LYS A 33 -7.48 1.80 -0.21
N ILE A 34 -7.47 3.12 -0.35
CA ILE A 34 -8.40 3.83 -1.24
C ILE A 34 -8.19 3.40 -2.68
N GLU A 35 -6.94 3.39 -3.15
CA GLU A 35 -6.58 2.99 -4.52
C GLU A 35 -7.04 1.55 -4.83
N LEU A 36 -6.74 0.60 -3.95
CA LEU A 36 -7.23 -0.79 -4.10
C LEU A 36 -8.75 -0.88 -4.12
N THR A 37 -9.42 -0.10 -3.27
CA THR A 37 -10.89 -0.07 -3.22
C THR A 37 -11.48 0.49 -4.52
N GLN A 38 -10.86 1.52 -5.10
CA GLN A 38 -11.28 2.10 -6.37
C GLN A 38 -11.08 1.11 -7.53
N LEU A 39 -9.94 0.42 -7.59
CA LEU A 39 -9.69 -0.61 -8.60
C LEU A 39 -10.66 -1.79 -8.48
N GLN A 40 -10.96 -2.23 -7.27
CA GLN A 40 -11.97 -3.27 -7.03
C GLN A 40 -13.38 -2.83 -7.45
N LYS A 41 -13.76 -1.58 -7.17
CA LYS A 41 -15.03 -1.01 -7.64
C LYS A 41 -15.09 -1.00 -9.17
N ARG A 42 -14.01 -0.56 -9.83
CA ARG A 42 -13.93 -0.57 -11.30
C ARG A 42 -14.04 -1.98 -11.86
N LEU A 43 -13.35 -2.96 -11.27
CA LEU A 43 -13.45 -4.36 -11.67
C LEU A 43 -14.89 -4.90 -11.55
N ASN A 44 -15.59 -4.57 -10.47
CA ASN A 44 -16.99 -4.97 -10.30
C ASN A 44 -17.90 -4.34 -11.37
N ILE A 45 -17.67 -3.07 -11.72
CA ILE A 45 -18.40 -2.41 -12.80
C ILE A 45 -18.17 -3.13 -14.13
N GLU A 46 -16.92 -3.44 -14.48
CA GLU A 46 -16.60 -4.19 -15.71
C GLU A 46 -17.28 -5.57 -15.75
N TYR A 47 -17.34 -6.28 -14.62
CA TYR A 47 -18.08 -7.54 -14.53
C TYR A 47 -19.58 -7.36 -14.77
N THR A 48 -20.18 -6.31 -14.22
CA THR A 48 -21.60 -6.05 -14.43
C THR A 48 -21.90 -5.65 -15.88
N LEU A 49 -21.02 -4.88 -16.53
CA LEU A 49 -21.13 -4.51 -17.94
C LEU A 49 -21.01 -5.74 -18.84
N LEU A 50 -19.97 -6.54 -18.64
CA LEU A 50 -19.77 -7.81 -19.36
C LEU A 50 -21.01 -8.73 -19.24
N GLY A 51 -21.58 -8.86 -18.04
CA GLY A 51 -22.77 -9.67 -17.82
C GLY A 51 -24.00 -9.16 -18.59
N LYS A 52 -24.20 -7.84 -18.65
CA LYS A 52 -25.26 -7.22 -19.45
C LYS A 52 -25.06 -7.46 -20.94
N GLU A 53 -23.85 -7.26 -21.43
CA GLU A 53 -23.54 -7.43 -22.85
C GLU A 53 -23.68 -8.88 -23.31
N ILE A 54 -23.26 -9.85 -22.49
CA ILE A 54 -23.48 -11.27 -22.78
C ILE A 54 -24.99 -11.57 -22.85
N SER A 55 -25.79 -10.98 -21.95
CA SER A 55 -27.24 -11.15 -21.93
C SER A 55 -27.95 -10.49 -23.12
N GLU A 56 -27.45 -9.36 -23.62
CA GLU A 56 -28.07 -8.59 -24.70
C GLU A 56 -27.64 -9.08 -26.08
N LEU A 57 -26.35 -9.38 -26.27
CA LEU A 57 -25.78 -9.71 -27.58
C LEU A 57 -25.86 -11.21 -27.91
N ASN A 58 -26.02 -12.09 -26.90
CA ASN A 58 -26.10 -13.56 -27.04
C ASN A 58 -25.01 -14.19 -27.94
N THR A 59 -23.91 -13.47 -28.19
CA THR A 59 -22.83 -13.84 -29.10
C THR A 59 -21.50 -13.59 -28.41
N LEU A 60 -20.87 -14.67 -27.95
CA LEU A 60 -19.64 -14.61 -27.16
C LEU A 60 -18.44 -14.00 -27.92
N ASN A 61 -18.49 -13.97 -29.25
CA ASN A 61 -17.42 -13.46 -30.12
C ASN A 61 -17.57 -11.97 -30.47
N ASN A 62 -18.36 -11.22 -29.70
CA ASN A 62 -18.46 -9.78 -29.91
C ASN A 62 -17.14 -9.09 -29.49
N PRO A 63 -16.59 -8.16 -30.30
CA PRO A 63 -15.41 -7.40 -29.94
C PRO A 63 -15.55 -6.63 -28.61
N ILE A 64 -16.77 -6.22 -28.23
CA ILE A 64 -17.03 -5.50 -26.98
C ILE A 64 -16.90 -6.42 -25.75
N ILE A 65 -17.44 -7.64 -25.83
CA ILE A 65 -17.25 -8.70 -24.80
C ILE A 65 -15.75 -9.02 -24.64
N THR A 66 -15.02 -9.10 -25.76
CA THR A 66 -13.57 -9.34 -25.74
C THR A 66 -12.83 -8.20 -25.04
N LEU A 67 -13.20 -6.94 -25.30
CA LEU A 67 -12.63 -5.76 -24.66
C LEU A 67 -12.84 -5.79 -23.13
N HIS A 68 -14.05 -6.09 -22.66
CA HIS A 68 -14.32 -6.18 -21.23
C HIS A 68 -13.54 -7.31 -20.55
N LEU A 69 -13.37 -8.46 -21.23
CA LEU A 69 -12.53 -9.56 -20.72
C LEU A 69 -11.06 -9.13 -20.59
N GLU A 70 -10.52 -8.40 -21.56
CA GLU A 70 -9.16 -7.84 -21.48
C GLU A 70 -9.02 -6.82 -20.36
N GLN A 71 -9.98 -5.92 -20.20
CA GLN A 71 -9.99 -4.93 -19.12
C GLN A 71 -10.08 -5.59 -17.74
N ILE A 72 -10.92 -6.62 -17.58
CA ILE A 72 -10.99 -7.42 -16.34
C ILE A 72 -9.65 -8.11 -16.07
N LYS A 73 -9.03 -8.71 -17.09
CA LYS A 73 -7.72 -9.38 -16.95
C LYS A 73 -6.63 -8.40 -16.55
N PHE A 74 -6.62 -7.21 -17.14
CA PHE A 74 -5.71 -6.13 -16.78
C PHE A 74 -5.92 -5.68 -15.33
N LEU A 75 -7.15 -5.33 -14.95
CA LEU A 75 -7.48 -4.86 -13.61
C LEU A 75 -7.14 -5.90 -12.52
N LYS A 76 -7.36 -7.19 -12.79
CA LYS A 76 -6.96 -8.26 -11.88
C LYS A 76 -5.45 -8.31 -11.66
N LYS A 77 -4.67 -8.23 -12.74
CA LYS A 77 -3.20 -8.22 -12.66
C LYS A 77 -2.71 -7.00 -11.90
N GLU A 78 -3.29 -5.83 -12.17
CA GLU A 78 -2.93 -4.58 -11.50
C GLU A 78 -3.22 -4.63 -9.99
N ILE A 79 -4.39 -5.14 -9.60
CA ILE A 79 -4.74 -5.34 -8.19
C ILE A 79 -3.77 -6.31 -7.50
N GLU A 80 -3.42 -7.42 -8.17
CA GLU A 80 -2.49 -8.40 -7.61
C GLU A 80 -1.08 -7.80 -7.47
N PHE A 81 -0.63 -7.06 -8.47
CA PHE A 81 0.66 -6.36 -8.45
C PHE A 81 0.72 -5.36 -7.29
N LEU A 82 -0.27 -4.48 -7.16
CA LEU A 82 -0.32 -3.47 -6.10
C LEU A 82 -0.39 -4.09 -4.70
N LYS A 83 -1.07 -5.24 -4.54
CA LYS A 83 -1.08 -5.99 -3.27
C LYS A 83 0.32 -6.51 -2.92
N LYS A 84 1.00 -7.15 -3.88
CA LYS A 84 2.37 -7.66 -3.66
C LYS A 84 3.35 -6.54 -3.37
N GLU A 85 3.26 -5.44 -4.10
CA GLU A 85 4.11 -4.27 -3.91
C GLU A 85 3.87 -3.64 -2.52
N HIS A 86 2.61 -3.63 -2.05
CA HIS A 86 2.29 -3.17 -0.70
C HIS A 86 2.88 -4.06 0.40
N GLU A 87 2.77 -5.39 0.25
CA GLU A 87 3.36 -6.35 1.18
C GLU A 87 4.90 -6.24 1.22
N ALA A 88 5.53 -6.05 0.05
CA ALA A 88 6.96 -5.80 -0.07
C ALA A 88 7.38 -4.48 0.62
N HIS A 89 6.63 -3.40 0.43
CA HIS A 89 6.90 -2.13 1.09
C HIS A 89 6.74 -2.21 2.61
N ILE A 90 5.69 -2.87 3.11
CA ILE A 90 5.48 -3.05 4.55
C ILE A 90 6.61 -3.89 5.15
N SER A 91 6.96 -5.00 4.53
CA SER A 91 8.03 -5.89 5.02
C SER A 91 9.38 -5.18 5.05
N HIS A 92 9.71 -4.39 4.02
CA HIS A 92 10.91 -3.55 4.01
C HIS A 92 10.91 -2.52 5.14
N LEU A 93 9.79 -1.82 5.36
CA LEU A 93 9.66 -0.83 6.44
C LEU A 93 9.79 -1.45 7.84
N LEU A 94 9.17 -2.62 8.06
CA LEU A 94 9.29 -3.36 9.32
C LEU A 94 10.72 -3.84 9.57
N THR A 95 11.39 -4.31 8.52
CA THR A 95 12.80 -4.76 8.59
C THR A 95 13.71 -3.60 8.92
N ALA A 96 13.61 -2.48 8.19
CA ALA A 96 14.39 -1.27 8.45
C ALA A 96 14.17 -0.71 9.87
N ARG A 97 12.95 -0.83 10.40
CA ARG A 97 12.66 -0.48 11.80
C ARG A 97 13.38 -1.38 12.80
N LYS A 98 13.30 -2.70 12.63
CA LYS A 98 14.00 -3.66 13.50
C LYS A 98 15.51 -3.39 13.51
N THR A 99 16.10 -3.15 12.35
CA THR A 99 17.54 -2.84 12.23
C THR A 99 17.93 -1.54 12.93
N LYS A 100 17.14 -0.46 12.76
CA LYS A 100 17.40 0.82 13.44
C LYS A 100 17.27 0.71 14.96
N ILE A 101 16.29 -0.04 15.45
CA ILE A 101 16.09 -0.26 16.89
C ILE A 101 17.25 -1.08 17.46
N SER A 102 17.66 -2.17 16.79
CA SER A 102 18.83 -2.96 17.19
C SER A 102 20.09 -2.10 17.29
N TYR A 103 20.39 -1.32 16.24
CA TYR A 103 21.56 -0.44 16.24
C TYR A 103 21.54 0.59 17.38
N PHE A 104 20.36 1.15 17.69
CA PHE A 104 20.22 2.09 18.79
C PHE A 104 20.42 1.44 20.17
N ILE A 105 19.96 0.21 20.35
CA ILE A 105 20.17 -0.57 21.59
C ILE A 105 21.66 -0.88 21.74
N ASP A 106 22.30 -1.40 20.70
CA ASP A 106 23.72 -1.79 20.71
C ASP A 106 24.66 -0.58 20.88
N SER A 107 24.28 0.58 20.35
CA SER A 107 25.06 1.83 20.48
C SER A 107 24.96 2.48 21.86
N ASN A 108 23.95 2.12 22.67
CA ASN A 108 23.74 2.66 24.02
C ASN A 108 24.01 1.64 25.13
N SER A 109 24.44 0.42 24.79
CA SER A 109 24.86 -0.61 25.77
C SER A 109 26.38 -0.58 26.05
N LYS A 110 27.11 0.41 25.52
CA LYS A 110 28.53 0.69 25.76
C LYS A 110 28.69 2.08 26.36
#